data_AF-A0A2V9I314-F1
#
_entry.id   AF-A0A2V9I314-F1
#
_cell.length_a   1.000
_cell.length_b   1.000
_cell.length_c   1.000
_cell.angle_alpha   90.00
_cell.angle_beta   90.00
_cell.angle_gamma   90.00
#
_symmetry.space_group_name_H-M   'P 1'
#
loop_
_entity.id
_entity.type
_entity.pdbx_description
1 polymer ?
#
loop_
_entity_poly.entity_id
_entity_poly.type
_entity_poly.pdbx_seq_one_letter_code
_entity_poly.pdbx_strand_id
1 'polypeptide(L)' 'RSAIDERTTRHPGYALSQKKRKRVEEIFGWMKTVALMRQVRHRGRERVAWMFTWAAAAYNLTRLRNLIGATA' A
#
# COMPACT_ATOMS: atom_id res chain seq x y z
N ARG A 1 -4.20 8.05 -19.30
CA ARG A 1 -4.62 9.40 -18.88
C ARG A 1 -5.73 9.23 -17.85
N SER A 2 -5.63 9.82 -16.65
CA SER A 2 -6.65 9.68 -15.60
C SER A 2 -7.96 10.34 -16.04
N ALA A 3 -9.13 9.80 -15.68
CA ALA A 3 -10.44 10.39 -16.00
C ALA A 3 -10.77 11.64 -15.14
N ILE A 4 -9.78 12.17 -14.43
CA ILE A 4 -9.90 13.33 -13.54
C ILE A 4 -9.78 14.60 -14.37
N ASP A 5 -10.65 15.56 -14.09
CA ASP A 5 -10.69 16.85 -14.76
C ASP A 5 -9.39 17.65 -14.63
N GLU A 6 -9.04 18.37 -15.70
CA GLU A 6 -7.79 19.11 -15.79
C GLU A 6 -7.67 20.19 -14.71
N ARG A 7 -8.80 20.79 -14.27
CA ARG A 7 -8.82 21.80 -13.20
C ARG A 7 -8.25 21.28 -11.88
N THR A 8 -8.36 19.97 -11.64
CA THR A 8 -7.82 19.32 -10.43
C THR A 8 -6.39 18.83 -10.66
N THR A 9 -6.07 18.35 -11.86
CA THR A 9 -4.72 17.82 -12.16
C THR A 9 -3.65 18.89 -12.38
N ARG A 10 -4.04 20.13 -12.72
CA ARG A 10 -3.11 21.25 -12.99
C ARG A 10 -2.27 21.69 -11.78
N HIS A 11 -2.75 21.42 -10.57
CA HIS A 11 -2.08 21.89 -9.36
C HIS A 11 -0.87 20.98 -9.02
N PRO A 12 0.30 21.54 -8.65
CA PRO A 12 1.47 20.74 -8.26
C PRO A 12 1.18 19.72 -7.14
N GLY A 13 0.23 20.05 -6.25
CA GLY A 13 -0.24 19.16 -5.19
C GLY A 13 -0.86 17.86 -5.70
N TYR A 14 -1.46 17.84 -6.89
CA TYR A 14 -2.03 16.63 -7.48
C TYR A 14 -0.92 15.60 -7.79
N ALA A 15 0.18 16.06 -8.40
CA ALA A 15 1.31 15.18 -8.70
C ALA A 15 1.94 14.58 -7.42
N LEU A 16 2.06 15.38 -6.35
CA LEU A 16 2.54 14.90 -5.05
C LEU A 16 1.57 13.90 -4.42
N SER A 17 0.27 14.16 -4.49
CA SER A 17 -0.78 13.24 -4.02
C SER A 17 -0.72 11.91 -4.74
N GLN A 18 -0.55 11.91 -6.07
CA GLN A 18 -0.43 10.69 -6.86
C GLN A 18 0.79 9.85 -6.46
N LYS A 19 1.95 10.49 -6.19
CA LYS A 19 3.14 9.78 -5.69
C LYS A 19 2.89 9.13 -4.31
N LYS A 20 2.19 9.82 -3.40
CA LYS A 20 1.83 9.27 -2.09
C LYS A 20 0.81 8.13 -2.21
N ARG A 21 -0.20 8.30 -3.06
CA ARG A 21 -1.24 7.30 -3.33
C ARG A 21 -0.64 6.00 -3.84
N LYS A 22 0.31 6.07 -4.76
CA LYS A 22 1.00 4.89 -5.29
C LYS A 22 1.66 4.06 -4.19
N ARG A 23 2.35 4.71 -3.23
CA ARG A 23 2.98 4.02 -2.08
C ARG A 23 1.97 3.28 -1.21
N VAL A 24 0.79 3.86 -1.02
CA VAL A 24 -0.30 3.23 -0.25
C VAL A 24 -0.89 2.05 -1.01
N GLU A 25 -1.18 2.23 -2.31
CA GLU A 25 -1.76 1.20 -3.16
C GLU A 25 -0.84 -0.01 -3.35
N GLU A 26 0.48 0.18 -3.37
CA GLU A 26 1.48 -0.90 -3.43
C GLU A 26 1.37 -1.86 -2.23
N ILE A 27 1.29 -1.32 -1.02
CA ILE A 27 1.13 -2.13 0.21
C ILE A 27 -0.16 -2.95 0.13
N PHE A 28 -1.28 -2.29 -0.20
CA PHE A 28 -2.57 -2.98 -0.30
C PHE A 28 -2.61 -4.03 -1.41
N GLY A 29 -1.94 -3.76 -2.54
CA GLY A 29 -1.77 -4.73 -3.61
C GLY A 29 -1.02 -5.97 -3.12
N TRP A 30 0.15 -5.76 -2.51
CA TRP A 30 0.99 -6.83 -1.97
C TRP A 30 0.28 -7.64 -0.89
N MET A 31 -0.43 -6.99 0.05
CA MET A 31 -1.17 -7.70 1.09
C MET A 31 -2.23 -8.63 0.50
N LYS A 32 -2.93 -8.19 -0.56
CA LYS A 32 -3.95 -9.00 -1.22
C LYS A 32 -3.36 -10.18 -1.99
N THR A 33 -2.21 -10.01 -2.64
CA THR A 33 -1.63 -11.03 -3.52
C THR A 33 -0.69 -11.99 -2.80
N VAL A 34 0.16 -11.48 -1.90
CA VAL A 34 1.21 -12.25 -1.22
C VAL A 34 0.79 -12.62 0.20
N ALA A 35 0.23 -11.70 0.96
CA ALA A 35 -0.19 -11.96 2.35
C ALA A 35 -1.59 -12.59 2.47
N LEU A 36 -2.19 -13.04 1.36
CA LEU A 36 -3.48 -13.74 1.31
C LEU A 36 -4.67 -12.93 1.89
N MET A 37 -4.58 -11.60 1.95
CA MET A 37 -5.63 -10.73 2.49
C MET A 37 -6.71 -10.33 1.47
N ARG A 38 -6.76 -10.96 0.29
CA ARG A 38 -7.81 -10.72 -0.72
C ARG A 38 -9.19 -11.18 -0.21
N GLN A 39 -9.23 -12.29 0.50
CA GLN A 39 -10.40 -12.80 1.21
C GLN A 39 -9.95 -13.27 2.60
N VAL A 40 -10.56 -12.72 3.64
CA VAL A 40 -10.16 -13.02 5.02
C VAL A 40 -10.55 -14.46 5.38
N ARG A 41 -9.56 -15.24 5.84
CA ARG A 41 -9.76 -16.64 6.24
C ARG A 41 -10.18 -16.78 7.71
N HIS A 42 -10.07 -15.70 8.48
CA HIS A 42 -10.32 -15.69 9.92
C HIS A 42 -11.69 -15.11 10.24
N ARG A 43 -12.32 -15.64 11.29
CA ARG A 43 -13.57 -15.10 11.86
C ARG A 43 -13.26 -14.19 13.05
N GLY A 44 -14.05 -13.13 13.18
CA GLY A 44 -13.93 -12.13 14.24
C GLY A 44 -13.08 -10.92 13.86
N ARG A 45 -13.55 -9.72 14.21
CA ARG A 45 -12.91 -8.44 13.85
C ARG A 45 -11.50 -8.32 14.43
N GLU A 46 -11.31 -8.71 15.68
CA GLU A 46 -10.03 -8.61 16.38
C GLU A 46 -8.95 -9.48 15.71
N ARG A 47 -9.28 -10.73 15.39
CA ARG A 47 -8.35 -11.66 14.74
C ARG A 47 -7.98 -11.18 13.33
N VAL A 48 -8.96 -10.68 12.58
CA VAL A 48 -8.71 -10.09 11.25
C VAL A 48 -7.82 -8.84 11.37
N ALA A 49 -8.07 -7.97 12.36
CA ALA A 49 -7.26 -6.78 12.60
C ALA A 49 -5.82 -7.15 12.94
N TRP A 50 -5.61 -8.17 13.79
CA TRP A 50 -4.28 -8.64 14.15
C TRP A 50 -3.52 -9.20 12.94
N MET A 51 -4.19 -10.01 12.11
CA MET A 51 -3.61 -10.55 10.86
C MET A 51 -3.26 -9.44 9.85
N PHE A 52 -4.12 -8.42 9.75
CA PHE A 52 -3.86 -7.26 8.90
C PHE A 52 -2.61 -6.50 9.36
N THR A 53 -2.51 -6.19 10.66
CA THR A 53 -1.34 -5.50 11.24
C THR A 53 -0.07 -6.32 11.05
N TRP A 54 -0.14 -7.63 11.28
CA TRP A 54 0.99 -8.54 11.06
C TRP A 54 1.47 -8.54 9.60
N ALA A 55 0.55 -8.64 8.65
CA ALA A 55 0.87 -8.58 7.22
C ALA A 55 1.47 -7.22 6.80
N ALA A 56 1.00 -6.11 7.38
CA ALA A 56 1.57 -4.79 7.15
C ALA A 56 3.00 -4.68 7.72
N ALA A 57 3.26 -5.27 8.89
CA ALA A 57 4.60 -5.35 9.48
C ALA A 57 5.55 -6.16 8.58
N ALA A 58 5.09 -7.30 8.06
CA ALA A 58 5.86 -8.11 7.11
C ALA A 58 6.20 -7.33 5.84
N TYR A 59 5.26 -6.54 5.30
CA TYR A 59 5.54 -5.66 4.16
C TYR A 59 6.64 -4.65 4.49
N ASN A 60 6.63 -4.03 5.68
CA ASN A 60 7.69 -3.10 6.06
C ASN A 60 9.08 -3.74 6.00
N LEU A 61 9.23 -5.01 6.41
CA LEU A 61 10.50 -5.73 6.30
C LEU A 61 10.92 -5.93 4.83
N THR A 62 9.98 -6.34 3.96
CA THR A 62 10.27 -6.48 2.52
C THR A 62 10.67 -5.16 1.88
N ARG A 63 10.05 -4.05 2.31
CA ARG A 63 10.36 -2.71 1.84
C ARG A 63 11.73 -2.23 2.34
N LEU A 64 12.07 -2.49 3.60
CA LEU A 64 13.37 -2.12 4.17
C LEU A 64 14.52 -2.73 3.38
N ARG A 65 14.40 -3.99 2.92
CA ARG A 65 15.40 -4.61 2.05
C ARG A 65 15.71 -3.75 0.81
N ASN A 66 14.68 -3.27 0.13
CA ASN A 66 14.85 -2.45 -1.07
C ASN A 66 15.42 -1.07 -0.73
N LEU A 67 15.05 -0.50 0.41
CA LEU A 67 15.57 0.81 0.85
C LEU A 67 17.05 0.72 1.22
N ILE A 68 17.47 -0.31 1.94
CA ILE A 68 18.88 -0.56 2.27
C ILE A 68 19.71 -0.75 1.00
N GLY A 69 19.19 -1.54 0.05
CA GLY A 69 19.86 -1.76 -1.24
C GLY A 69 19.94 -0.51 -2.12
N ALA A 70 19.03 0.46 -1.96
CA ALA A 70 19.06 1.72 -2.70
C ALA A 70 20.02 2.75 -2.08
N THR A 71 20.42 2.56 -0.81
CA THR A 71 21.38 3.44 -0.12
C THR A 71 22.83 2.97 -0.22
N ALA A 72 23.05 1.72 -0.65
CA ALA A 72 24.38 1.15 -0.92
C ALA A 72 24.81 1.46 -2.37
#